data_AF-A0A134BD18-F1
#
_entry.id   AF-A0A134BD18-F1
#
_cell.length_a   1.000
_cell.length_b   1.000
_cell.length_c   1.000
_cell.angle_alpha   90.00
_cell.angle_beta   90.00
_cell.angle_gamma   90.00
#
_symmetry.space_group_name_H-M   'P 1'
#
loop_
_entity.id
_entity.type
_entity.pdbx_description
1 polymer ?
#
loop_
_entity_poly.entity_id
_entity_poly.type
_entity_poly.pdbx_seq_one_letter_code
_entity_poly.pdbx_strand_id
1 'polypeptide(L)' 'MKKIFSNYRYYVLFVLGLITTIGFFAVPDDELPALSWVYVLVSSKVITLVAGFAAARLFTHWEQQDKIKELTKFINEL' A
#
# COMPACT_ATOMS: atom_id res chain seq x y z
N MET A 1 -22.44 3.38 6.88
CA MET A 1 -21.64 2.13 6.97
C MET A 1 -21.73 1.23 5.74
N LYS A 2 -22.93 0.86 5.21
CA LYS A 2 -23.03 0.00 3.98
C LYS A 2 -22.28 0.52 2.73
N LYS A 3 -22.17 1.84 2.55
CA LYS A 3 -21.45 2.45 1.41
C LYS A 3 -19.92 2.30 1.49
N ILE A 4 -19.35 2.29 2.70
CA ILE A 4 -17.90 2.09 2.90
C ILE A 4 -17.50 0.71 2.36
N PHE A 5 -18.22 -0.34 2.75
CA PHE A 5 -17.93 -1.71 2.28
C PHE A 5 -18.27 -1.96 0.80
N SER A 6 -18.92 -1.02 0.11
CA SER A 6 -19.29 -1.20 -1.31
C SER A 6 -18.38 -0.44 -2.28
N ASN A 7 -17.48 0.43 -1.79
CA ASN A 7 -16.62 1.24 -2.64
C ASN A 7 -15.27 0.53 -2.84
N TYR A 8 -15.07 -0.03 -4.03
CA TYR A 8 -13.86 -0.76 -4.40
C TYR A 8 -12.56 0.02 -4.13
N ARG A 9 -12.61 1.37 -4.16
CA ARG A 9 -11.44 2.23 -3.93
C ARG A 9 -10.80 2.00 -2.56
N TYR A 10 -11.60 1.73 -1.53
CA TYR A 10 -11.06 1.44 -0.19
C TYR A 10 -10.35 0.10 -0.16
N TYR A 11 -10.87 -0.90 -0.88
CA TYR A 11 -10.20 -2.20 -1.02
C TYR A 11 -8.88 -2.06 -1.79
N VAL A 12 -8.83 -1.23 -2.83
CA VAL A 12 -7.59 -0.96 -3.57
C VAL A 12 -6.54 -0.30 -2.66
N LEU A 13 -6.92 0.75 -1.92
CA LEU A 13 -6.01 1.41 -0.97
C LEU A 13 -5.57 0.46 0.14
N PHE A 14 -6.48 -0.37 0.64
CA PHE A 14 -6.17 -1.36 1.67
C PHE A 14 -5.18 -2.42 1.17
N VAL A 15 -5.40 -2.97 -0.04
CA VAL A 15 -4.50 -3.96 -0.65
C VAL A 15 -3.12 -3.36 -0.90
N LEU A 16 -3.06 -2.14 -1.46
CA LEU A 16 -1.78 -1.46 -1.68
C LEU A 16 -1.07 -1.16 -0.35
N GLY A 17 -1.81 -0.71 0.67
CA GLY A 17 -1.29 -0.52 2.02
C GLY A 17 -0.72 -1.81 2.61
N LEU A 18 -1.45 -2.93 2.49
CA LEU A 18 -1.01 -4.26 2.93
C LEU A 18 0.28 -4.69 2.24
N ILE A 19 0.35 -4.55 0.90
CA ILE A 19 1.55 -4.86 0.12
C ILE A 19 2.72 -4.00 0.61
N THR A 20 2.50 -2.71 0.84
CA THR A 20 3.53 -1.81 1.35
C THR A 20 3.98 -2.21 2.75
N THR A 21 3.07 -2.52 3.67
CA THR A 21 3.41 -2.95 5.02
C THR A 21 4.19 -4.27 5.02
N ILE A 22 3.69 -5.29 4.31
CA ILE A 22 4.37 -6.58 4.22
C ILE A 22 5.74 -6.42 3.56
N GLY A 23 5.81 -5.74 2.41
CA GLY A 23 7.06 -5.56 1.67
C GLY A 23 8.10 -4.71 2.42
N PHE A 24 7.66 -3.81 3.31
CA PHE A 24 8.53 -3.05 4.18
C PHE A 24 9.20 -3.95 5.23
N PHE A 25 8.42 -4.80 5.92
CA PHE A 25 8.93 -5.71 6.95
C PHE A 25 9.52 -7.02 6.39
N ALA A 26 9.24 -7.37 5.15
CA ALA A 26 9.78 -8.57 4.52
C ALA A 26 11.31 -8.48 4.38
N VAL A 27 11.98 -9.53 4.84
CA VAL A 27 13.42 -9.74 4.69
C VAL A 27 13.61 -11.08 3.97
N PRO A 28 14.56 -11.21 3.02
CA PRO A 28 14.84 -12.48 2.36
C PRO A 28 15.36 -13.52 3.36
N ASP A 29 15.23 -14.79 2.98
CA ASP A 29 15.78 -15.91 3.74
C ASP A 29 17.31 -15.86 3.77
N ASP A 30 17.89 -15.96 4.97
CA ASP A 30 19.33 -15.91 5.21
C ASP A 30 20.09 -17.11 4.62
N GLU A 31 19.40 -18.19 4.26
CA GLU A 31 19.99 -19.34 3.55
C GLU A 31 20.32 -19.04 2.07
N LEU A 32 19.85 -17.91 1.52
CA LEU A 32 20.13 -17.53 0.15
C LEU A 32 21.60 -17.15 -0.08
N PRO A 33 22.18 -17.50 -1.25
CA PRO A 33 23.47 -16.95 -1.66
C PRO A 33 23.46 -15.41 -1.64
N ALA A 34 24.55 -14.78 -1.23
CA ALA A 34 24.62 -13.34 -0.96
C ALA A 34 24.08 -12.46 -2.11
N LEU A 35 24.40 -12.79 -3.36
CA LEU A 35 23.89 -12.04 -4.52
C LEU A 35 22.38 -12.22 -4.72
N SER A 36 21.86 -13.43 -4.52
CA SER A 36 20.43 -13.72 -4.59
C SER A 36 19.68 -13.03 -3.45
N TRP A 37 20.24 -13.04 -2.23
CA TRP A 37 19.69 -12.35 -1.07
C TRP A 37 19.53 -10.85 -1.36
N VAL A 38 20.60 -10.19 -1.83
CA VAL A 38 20.58 -8.75 -2.17
C VAL A 38 19.58 -8.47 -3.29
N TYR A 39 19.55 -9.32 -4.32
CA TYR A 39 18.61 -9.15 -5.43
C TYR A 39 17.14 -9.23 -4.97
N VAL A 40 16.79 -10.21 -4.13
CA VAL A 40 15.43 -10.37 -3.57
C VAL A 40 15.09 -9.21 -2.63
N LEU A 41 16.04 -8.75 -1.82
CA LEU A 41 15.84 -7.58 -0.96
C LEU A 41 15.54 -6.34 -1.79
N VAL A 42 16.40 -6.02 -2.76
CA VAL A 42 16.27 -4.80 -3.57
C VAL A 42 14.98 -4.84 -4.39
N SER A 43 14.69 -5.95 -5.07
CA SER A 43 13.48 -6.08 -5.90
C SER A 43 12.20 -5.96 -5.08
N SER A 44 12.12 -6.61 -3.90
CA SER A 44 10.96 -6.49 -3.01
C SER A 44 10.78 -5.05 -2.48
N LYS A 45 11.87 -4.35 -2.17
CA LYS A 45 11.81 -2.94 -1.74
C LYS A 45 11.39 -2.00 -2.87
N VAL A 46 11.82 -2.24 -4.11
CA VAL A 46 11.34 -1.50 -5.28
C VAL A 46 9.84 -1.70 -5.46
N ILE A 47 9.32 -2.93 -5.37
CA ILE A 47 7.88 -3.21 -5.45
C ILE A 47 7.13 -2.48 -4.34
N THR A 48 7.67 -2.49 -3.12
CA THR A 48 7.10 -1.78 -1.95
C THR A 48 6.99 -0.28 -2.20
N LEU A 49 8.04 0.34 -2.75
CA LEU A 49 8.06 1.76 -3.08
C LEU A 49 7.04 2.10 -4.19
N VAL A 50 6.96 1.28 -5.23
CA VAL A 50 5.99 1.47 -6.32
C VAL A 50 4.56 1.35 -5.81
N ALA A 51 4.27 0.33 -4.98
CA ALA A 51 2.95 0.14 -4.38
C ALA A 51 2.58 1.31 -3.44
N GLY A 52 3.52 1.77 -2.61
CA GLY A 52 3.32 2.91 -1.72
C GLY A 52 3.09 4.21 -2.48
N PHE A 53 3.87 4.45 -3.54
CA PHE A 53 3.68 5.61 -4.41
C PHE A 53 2.32 5.57 -5.12
N ALA A 54 1.91 4.40 -5.64
CA ALA A 54 0.60 4.21 -6.26
C ALA A 54 -0.53 4.46 -5.24
N ALA A 55 -0.40 3.96 -4.01
CA ALA A 55 -1.36 4.19 -2.94
C ALA A 55 -1.50 5.68 -2.64
N ALA A 56 -0.38 6.39 -2.43
CA ALA A 56 -0.39 7.82 -2.17
C ALA A 56 -1.01 8.62 -3.34
N ARG A 57 -0.62 8.29 -4.57
CA ARG A 57 -1.13 8.98 -5.76
C ARG A 57 -2.64 8.78 -5.94
N LEU A 58 -3.12 7.56 -5.75
CA LEU A 58 -4.55 7.22 -5.83
C LEU A 58 -5.34 7.86 -4.69
N PHE A 59 -4.79 7.86 -3.48
CA PHE A 59 -5.40 8.53 -2.33
C PHE A 59 -5.63 10.00 -2.63
N THR A 60 -4.59 10.76 -2.98
CA THR A 60 -4.71 12.18 -3.31
C THR A 60 -5.65 12.41 -4.49
N HIS A 61 -5.59 11.58 -5.53
CA HIS A 61 -6.45 11.72 -6.70
C HIS A 61 -7.93 11.51 -6.37
N TRP A 62 -8.25 10.50 -5.56
CA TRP A 62 -9.64 10.20 -5.19
C TRP A 62 -10.16 11.13 -4.09
N GLU A 63 -9.29 11.64 -3.24
CA GLU A 63 -9.62 12.68 -2.26
C GLU A 63 -10.06 13.96 -2.96
N GLN A 64 -9.29 14.43 -3.96
CA GLN A 64 -9.63 15.61 -4.77
C GLN A 64 -10.97 15.49 -5.51
N GLN A 65 -11.45 14.26 -5.75
CA GLN A 65 -12.73 14.00 -6.41
C GLN A 65 -13.89 13.72 -5.42
N ASP A 66 -13.67 13.95 -4.12
CA ASP A 66 -14.60 13.59 -3.04
C ASP A 66 -15.02 12.09 -3.04
N LYS A 67 -14.25 11.20 -3.69
CA LYS A 67 -14.60 9.77 -3.83
C LYS A 67 -14.27 8.92 -2.62
N ILE A 68 -13.43 9.43 -1.73
CA ILE A 68 -13.00 8.74 -0.49
C ILE A 68 -13.24 9.57 0.77
N LYS A 69 -14.10 10.60 0.70
CA LYS A 69 -14.35 11.55 1.80
C LYS A 69 -14.69 10.90 3.15
N GLU A 70 -15.42 9.79 3.14
CA GLU A 70 -15.73 9.02 4.35
C GLU A 70 -14.47 8.49 5.06
N LEU A 71 -13.47 8.03 4.28
CA LEU A 71 -12.18 7.57 4.79
C LEU A 71 -11.33 8.74 5.29
N THR A 72 -11.21 9.82 4.52
CA THR A 72 -10.44 11.01 4.94
C THR A 72 -11.02 11.62 6.21
N LYS A 73 -12.35 11.71 6.32
CA LYS A 73 -13.03 12.20 7.52
C LYS A 73 -12.72 11.32 8.72
N PHE A 74 -12.81 10.00 8.57
CA PHE A 74 -12.47 9.04 9.62
C PHE A 74 -11.02 9.19 10.09
N ILE A 75 -10.06 9.34 9.18
CA ILE A 75 -8.64 9.54 9.51
C ILE A 75 -8.43 10.84 10.30
N ASN A 76 -9.11 11.92 9.92
CA ASN A 76 -8.97 13.22 10.59
C ASN A 76 -9.68 13.29 11.96
N GLU A 77 -10.65 12.41 12.21
CA GLU A 77 -11.38 12.31 13.48
C GLU A 77 -10.74 11.32 14.47
N LEU A 78 -9.65 10.65 14.06
CA LEU A 78 -8.90 9.67 14.85
C LEU A 78 -7.78 10.33 15.66
#